data_AF-A0A3N5K9F7-F1
#
_entry.id   AF-A0A3N5K9F7-F1
#
_cell.length_a   1.000
_cell.length_b   1.000
_cell.length_c   1.000
_cell.angle_alpha   90.00
_cell.angle_beta   90.00
_cell.angle_gamma   90.00
#
_symmetry.space_group_name_H-M   'P 1'
#
loop_
_entity.id
_entity.type
_entity.pdbx_description
1 polymer ?
#
loop_
_entity_poly.entity_id
_entity_poly.type
_entity_poly.pdbx_seq_one_letter_code
_entity_poly.pdbx_strand_id
1 'polypeptide(L)'
;KKVSLADLIVLAGCAGVEQAARNAGQEVTVPFTPGRMDASQEQTDVEAFAVLEPVADGFRNYLKTRFSVSAEELLVDKAQLLTLTAPEMTVLVGGMRVLKTNFGRSQHGVFTKRPEALTNDFFVNLLDMSTTWKPTTEEKDVFEGRDRVTGERRWTATRVDLLFGSNSQLRALAEVYGCEDSREKFVHDFVAAWNKVMNLDRFDLD
;
A
#
# COMPACT_ATOMS: atom_id res chain seq x y z
N LYS A 1 8.63 16.33 -27.91
CA LYS A 1 7.41 16.91 -27.28
C LYS A 1 7.80 17.37 -25.88
N LYS A 2 7.25 18.48 -25.38
CA LYS A 2 7.47 18.91 -23.99
C LYS A 2 6.58 18.04 -23.08
N VAL A 3 7.08 17.65 -21.91
CA VAL A 3 6.36 16.91 -20.87
C VAL A 3 6.55 17.68 -19.56
N SER A 4 5.50 17.81 -18.75
CA SER A 4 5.59 18.42 -17.43
C SER A 4 6.30 17.48 -16.45
N LEU A 5 6.84 18.05 -15.38
CA LEU A 5 7.38 17.25 -14.28
C LEU A 5 6.25 16.46 -13.59
N ALA A 6 5.07 17.05 -13.46
CA ALA A 6 3.89 16.40 -12.90
C ALA A 6 3.53 15.10 -13.65
N ASP A 7 3.48 15.14 -14.99
CA ASP A 7 3.26 13.94 -15.80
C ASP A 7 4.43 12.94 -15.67
N LEU A 8 5.66 13.43 -15.59
CA LEU A 8 6.85 12.56 -15.48
C LEU A 8 6.88 11.79 -14.16
N ILE A 9 6.44 12.40 -13.05
CA ILE A 9 6.34 11.72 -11.74
C ILE A 9 5.35 10.55 -11.82
N VAL A 10 4.18 10.77 -12.42
CA VAL A 10 3.16 9.72 -12.57
C VAL A 10 3.63 8.63 -13.53
N LEU A 11 4.20 9.01 -14.68
CA LEU A 11 4.72 8.09 -15.68
C LEU A 11 5.86 7.21 -15.12
N ALA A 12 6.76 7.80 -14.32
CA ALA A 12 7.80 7.05 -13.63
C ALA A 12 7.22 6.07 -12.61
N GLY A 13 6.15 6.45 -11.91
CA GLY A 13 5.37 5.55 -11.05
C GLY A 13 4.78 4.37 -11.82
N CYS A 14 4.14 4.63 -12.97
CA CYS A 14 3.63 3.58 -13.86
C CYS A 14 4.75 2.62 -14.29
N ALA A 15 5.88 3.15 -14.76
CA ALA A 15 7.03 2.34 -15.17
C ALA A 15 7.59 1.49 -14.01
N GLY A 16 7.58 2.01 -12.78
CA GLY A 16 7.98 1.26 -11.59
C GLY A 16 7.04 0.09 -11.28
N VAL A 17 5.73 0.29 -11.40
CA VAL A 17 4.73 -0.77 -11.22
C VAL A 17 4.86 -1.84 -12.31
N GLU A 18 5.00 -1.45 -13.58
CA GLU A 18 5.23 -2.39 -14.68
C GLU A 18 6.53 -3.19 -14.50
N GLN A 19 7.61 -2.53 -14.05
CA GLN A 19 8.86 -3.22 -13.75
C GLN A 19 8.69 -4.23 -12.62
N ALA A 20 7.95 -3.87 -11.57
CA ALA A 20 7.70 -4.78 -10.46
C ALA A 20 6.82 -5.97 -10.87
N ALA A 21 5.85 -5.78 -11.76
CA ALA A 21 5.10 -6.89 -12.35
C ALA A 21 6.00 -7.80 -13.18
N ARG A 22 6.90 -7.23 -14.01
CA ARG A 22 7.91 -8.00 -14.77
C ARG A 22 8.83 -8.80 -13.85
N ASN A 23 9.26 -8.22 -12.74
CA ASN A 23 10.06 -8.91 -11.72
C ASN A 23 9.31 -10.10 -11.09
N ALA A 24 7.98 -10.06 -11.08
CA ALA A 24 7.11 -11.15 -10.65
C ALA A 24 6.76 -12.15 -11.78
N GLY A 25 7.29 -11.96 -12.98
CA GLY A 25 7.02 -12.80 -14.15
C GLY A 25 5.71 -12.50 -14.86
N GLN A 26 5.12 -11.32 -14.64
CA GLN A 26 3.89 -10.88 -15.29
C GLN A 26 4.15 -9.67 -16.19
N GLU A 27 3.53 -9.67 -17.37
CA GLU A 27 3.59 -8.54 -18.30
C GLU A 27 2.26 -7.79 -18.24
N VAL A 28 2.32 -6.54 -17.79
CA VAL A 28 1.17 -5.65 -17.70
C VAL A 28 1.53 -4.27 -18.20
N THR A 29 0.54 -3.55 -18.71
CA THR A 29 0.65 -2.14 -19.08
C THR A 29 -0.17 -1.32 -18.10
N VAL A 30 0.46 -0.33 -17.47
CA VAL A 30 -0.23 0.58 -16.57
C VAL A 30 -0.77 1.75 -17.41
N PRO A 31 -2.09 2.03 -17.39
CA PRO A 31 -2.64 3.15 -18.13
C PRO A 31 -1.99 4.48 -17.72
N PHE A 32 -1.75 5.35 -18.68
CA PHE A 32 -1.22 6.68 -18.45
C PHE A 32 -1.86 7.67 -19.42
N THR A 33 -2.48 8.71 -18.87
CA THR A 33 -3.03 9.83 -19.63
C THR A 33 -2.22 11.08 -19.32
N PRO A 34 -1.50 11.67 -20.30
CA PRO A 34 -0.78 12.92 -20.08
C PRO A 34 -1.75 14.10 -19.93
N GLY A 35 -1.21 15.28 -19.59
CA GLY A 35 -1.97 16.54 -19.52
C GLY A 35 -1.79 17.28 -18.20
N ARG A 36 -1.10 16.72 -17.20
CA ARG A 36 -0.78 17.46 -15.98
C ARG A 36 0.19 18.59 -16.29
N MET A 37 0.12 19.65 -15.50
CA MET A 37 0.97 20.83 -15.65
C MET A 37 1.69 21.16 -14.34
N ASP A 38 2.82 21.84 -14.45
CA ASP A 38 3.62 22.24 -13.30
C ASP A 38 3.11 23.60 -12.77
N ALA A 39 2.55 23.60 -11.56
CA ALA A 39 2.15 24.83 -10.87
C ALA A 39 3.38 25.54 -10.28
N SER A 40 3.38 26.87 -10.32
CA SER A 40 4.47 27.67 -9.75
C SER A 40 4.28 27.91 -8.25
N GLN A 41 5.35 28.32 -7.56
CA GLN A 41 5.29 28.63 -6.13
C GLN A 41 4.35 29.79 -5.84
N GLU A 42 4.26 30.77 -6.75
CA GLU A 42 3.37 31.93 -6.64
C GLU A 42 1.88 31.55 -6.79
N GLN A 43 1.58 30.38 -7.37
CA GLN A 43 0.24 29.82 -7.49
C GLN A 43 -0.15 28.95 -6.29
N THR A 44 0.75 28.80 -5.30
CA THR A 44 0.58 27.87 -4.19
C THR A 44 0.54 28.61 -2.86
N ASP A 45 -0.63 28.61 -2.22
CA ASP A 45 -0.81 29.09 -0.84
C ASP A 45 -0.33 28.01 0.14
N VAL A 46 0.80 28.25 0.82
CA VAL A 46 1.48 27.25 1.66
C VAL A 46 0.64 26.90 2.88
N GLU A 47 0.01 27.90 3.49
CA GLU A 47 -0.84 27.76 4.66
C GLU A 47 -2.08 26.93 4.34
N ALA A 48 -2.69 27.14 3.17
CA ALA A 48 -3.82 26.35 2.71
C ALA A 48 -3.47 24.87 2.47
N PHE A 49 -2.25 24.58 2.00
CA PHE A 49 -1.79 23.21 1.76
C PHE A 49 -1.36 22.46 3.04
N ALA A 50 -1.13 23.16 4.16
CA ALA A 50 -0.69 22.54 5.41
C ALA A 50 -1.68 21.47 5.92
N VAL A 51 -2.98 21.64 5.67
CA VAL A 51 -4.02 20.65 6.08
C VAL A 51 -3.95 19.34 5.29
N LEU A 52 -3.24 19.31 4.16
CA LEU A 52 -3.03 18.12 3.36
C LEU A 52 -1.82 17.29 3.82
N GLU A 53 -1.04 17.78 4.80
CA GLU A 53 0.04 17.00 5.40
C GLU A 53 -0.53 15.70 6.01
N PRO A 54 -0.14 14.51 5.52
CA PRO A 54 -0.64 13.27 6.07
C PRO A 54 -0.05 13.08 7.47
N VAL A 55 -0.90 13.13 8.49
CA VAL A 55 -0.51 12.79 9.86
C VAL A 55 -0.48 11.28 10.11
N ALA A 56 -1.22 10.53 9.28
CA ALA A 56 -1.25 9.09 9.23
C ALA A 56 -1.37 8.65 7.76
N ASP A 57 -0.58 7.64 7.37
CA ASP A 57 -0.63 7.05 6.04
C ASP A 57 -0.30 5.56 6.13
N GLY A 58 -1.35 4.76 6.30
CA GLY A 58 -1.22 3.30 6.41
C GLY A 58 -0.69 2.64 5.13
N PHE A 59 -0.86 3.27 3.96
CA PHE A 59 -0.31 2.76 2.70
C PHE A 59 1.23 2.81 2.69
N ARG A 60 1.83 3.81 3.35
CA ARG A 60 3.29 3.89 3.59
C ARG A 60 3.72 3.42 4.98
N ASN A 61 2.83 2.80 5.75
CA ASN A 61 3.07 2.36 7.13
C ASN A 61 3.63 3.50 8.01
N TYR A 62 3.03 4.68 7.90
CA TYR A 62 3.48 5.92 8.53
C TYR A 62 2.46 6.45 9.53
N LEU A 63 2.98 6.89 10.68
CA LEU A 63 2.23 7.62 11.70
C LEU A 63 3.13 8.71 12.28
N LYS A 64 2.72 9.97 12.17
CA LYS A 64 3.55 11.12 12.59
C LYS A 64 3.77 11.17 14.10
N THR A 65 2.74 10.84 14.85
CA THR A 65 2.74 10.78 16.32
C THR A 65 1.68 9.79 16.80
N ARG A 66 1.63 9.53 18.10
CA ARG A 66 0.55 8.74 18.68
C ARG A 66 -0.74 9.56 18.69
N PHE A 67 -1.83 8.94 18.25
CA PHE A 67 -3.19 9.50 18.29
C PHE A 67 -4.06 8.70 19.25
N SER A 68 -5.16 9.30 19.69
CA SER A 68 -6.20 8.59 20.44
C SER A 68 -6.99 7.61 19.58
N VAL A 69 -7.08 7.89 18.27
CA VAL A 69 -7.69 7.03 17.25
C VAL A 69 -6.70 5.97 16.82
N SER A 70 -7.18 4.75 16.59
CA SER A 70 -6.31 3.63 16.21
C SER A 70 -5.77 3.79 14.78
N ALA A 71 -4.60 3.20 14.49
CA ALA A 71 -3.97 3.33 13.18
C ALA A 71 -4.80 2.68 12.06
N GLU A 72 -5.55 1.61 12.36
CA GLU A 72 -6.49 0.97 11.43
C GLU A 72 -7.69 1.86 11.09
N GLU A 73 -8.22 2.63 12.03
CA GLU A 73 -9.30 3.60 11.76
C GLU A 73 -8.80 4.73 10.86
N LEU A 74 -7.59 5.23 11.13
CA LEU A 74 -6.94 6.25 10.29
C LEU A 74 -6.62 5.75 8.87
N LEU A 75 -6.33 4.45 8.71
CA LEU A 75 -6.19 3.84 7.37
C LEU A 75 -7.53 3.90 6.62
N VAL A 76 -8.63 3.52 7.26
CA VAL A 76 -9.97 3.53 6.64
C VAL A 76 -10.40 4.95 6.30
N ASP A 77 -10.15 5.92 7.17
CA ASP A 77 -10.38 7.34 6.90
C ASP A 77 -9.60 7.81 5.67
N LYS A 78 -8.28 7.50 5.60
CA LYS A 78 -7.46 7.84 4.44
C LYS A 78 -7.95 7.17 3.15
N ALA A 79 -8.38 5.91 3.23
CA ALA A 79 -8.93 5.19 2.09
C ALA A 79 -10.24 5.84 1.59
N GLN A 80 -11.08 6.31 2.50
CA GLN A 80 -12.31 7.03 2.18
C GLN A 80 -12.02 8.35 1.46
N LEU A 81 -11.04 9.13 1.93
CA LEU A 81 -10.60 10.37 1.26
C LEU A 81 -10.06 10.11 -0.16
N LEU A 82 -9.47 8.94 -0.39
CA LEU A 82 -9.00 8.50 -1.71
C LEU A 82 -10.09 7.81 -2.54
N THR A 83 -11.35 7.82 -2.09
CA THR A 83 -12.51 7.18 -2.74
C THR A 83 -12.35 5.67 -2.96
N LEU A 84 -11.53 5.01 -2.15
CA LEU A 84 -11.21 3.60 -2.28
C LEU A 84 -12.27 2.74 -1.59
N THR A 85 -12.62 1.64 -2.25
CA THR A 85 -13.38 0.54 -1.67
C THR A 85 -12.49 -0.34 -0.80
N ALA A 86 -13.08 -1.16 0.07
CA ALA A 86 -12.31 -2.10 0.89
C ALA A 86 -11.42 -3.07 0.08
N PRO A 87 -11.87 -3.64 -1.07
CA PRO A 87 -11.00 -4.42 -1.95
C PRO A 87 -9.83 -3.63 -2.54
N GLU A 88 -10.07 -2.41 -3.03
CA GLU A 88 -9.01 -1.56 -3.59
C GLU A 88 -7.98 -1.18 -2.53
N MET A 89 -8.44 -0.79 -1.33
CA MET A 89 -7.56 -0.52 -0.18
C MET A 89 -6.71 -1.76 0.16
N THR A 90 -7.34 -2.95 0.20
CA THR A 90 -6.66 -4.21 0.52
C THR A 90 -5.53 -4.48 -0.47
N VAL A 91 -5.82 -4.43 -1.76
CA VAL A 91 -4.82 -4.68 -2.81
C VAL A 91 -3.69 -3.65 -2.78
N LEU A 92 -4.02 -2.37 -2.65
CA LEU A 92 -3.03 -1.30 -2.59
C LEU A 92 -2.08 -1.49 -1.41
N VAL A 93 -2.58 -1.77 -0.20
CA VAL A 93 -1.73 -2.02 0.96
C VAL A 93 -0.83 -3.24 0.72
N GLY A 94 -1.39 -4.37 0.28
CA GLY A 94 -0.62 -5.58 0.05
C GLY A 94 0.50 -5.40 -0.99
N GLY A 95 0.20 -4.72 -2.11
CA GLY A 95 1.18 -4.43 -3.14
C GLY A 95 2.24 -3.43 -2.70
N MET A 96 1.83 -2.32 -2.07
CA MET A 96 2.77 -1.30 -1.61
C MET A 96 3.79 -1.84 -0.60
N ARG A 97 3.39 -2.79 0.26
CA ARG A 97 4.31 -3.48 1.17
C ARG A 97 5.42 -4.22 0.44
N VAL A 98 5.09 -5.02 -0.58
CA VAL A 98 6.12 -5.79 -1.32
C VAL A 98 6.98 -4.90 -2.22
N LEU A 99 6.48 -3.73 -2.61
CA LEU A 99 7.23 -2.71 -3.37
C LEU A 99 8.14 -1.82 -2.50
N LYS A 100 8.22 -2.07 -1.19
CA LYS A 100 9.08 -1.31 -0.24
C LYS A 100 8.81 0.20 -0.23
N THR A 101 7.57 0.62 -0.37
CA THR A 101 7.18 2.04 -0.32
C THR A 101 6.99 2.57 1.10
N ASN A 102 7.42 1.83 2.12
CA ASN A 102 7.27 2.22 3.52
C ASN A 102 8.12 3.46 3.87
N PHE A 103 7.57 4.31 4.74
CA PHE A 103 8.29 5.45 5.30
C PHE A 103 9.56 4.98 6.04
N GLY A 104 10.66 5.72 5.87
CA GLY A 104 11.95 5.40 6.47
C GLY A 104 12.53 4.04 6.06
N ARG A 105 12.04 3.42 4.97
CA ARG A 105 12.40 2.06 4.54
C ARG A 105 12.13 0.99 5.62
N SER A 106 11.14 1.22 6.47
CA SER A 106 10.72 0.27 7.50
C SER A 106 10.35 -1.09 6.91
N GLN A 107 10.70 -2.16 7.63
CA GLN A 107 10.39 -3.54 7.25
C GLN A 107 9.02 -4.02 7.74
N HIS A 108 8.26 -3.17 8.44
CA HIS A 108 6.93 -3.53 8.93
C HIS A 108 5.98 -3.85 7.78
N GLY A 109 5.37 -5.04 7.80
CA GLY A 109 4.44 -5.48 6.78
C GLY A 109 5.09 -5.97 5.48
N VAL A 110 6.41 -5.89 5.33
CA VAL A 110 7.12 -6.33 4.10
C VAL A 110 7.29 -7.86 4.14
N PHE A 111 6.18 -8.58 4.03
CA PHE A 111 6.16 -10.04 4.11
C PHE A 111 6.50 -10.68 2.77
N THR A 112 7.73 -10.47 2.31
CA THR A 112 8.25 -11.09 1.09
C THR A 112 9.75 -11.27 1.17
N LYS A 113 10.27 -12.25 0.44
CA LYS A 113 11.71 -12.43 0.21
C LYS A 113 12.16 -11.90 -1.15
N ARG A 114 11.23 -11.39 -1.97
CA ARG A 114 11.44 -10.84 -3.31
C ARG A 114 10.89 -9.41 -3.35
N PRO A 115 11.49 -8.48 -2.59
CA PRO A 115 11.04 -7.10 -2.64
C PRO A 115 11.15 -6.54 -4.05
N GLU A 116 10.31 -5.54 -4.36
CA GLU A 116 10.24 -4.89 -5.68
C GLU A 116 9.74 -5.84 -6.80
N ALA A 117 9.22 -7.02 -6.44
CA ALA A 117 8.38 -7.85 -7.30
C ALA A 117 6.92 -7.75 -6.83
N LEU A 118 6.01 -7.36 -7.73
CA LEU A 118 4.59 -7.20 -7.41
C LEU A 118 3.92 -8.57 -7.32
N THR A 119 3.81 -9.08 -6.10
CA THR A 119 3.32 -10.42 -5.77
C THR A 119 2.30 -10.35 -4.64
N ASN A 120 1.46 -11.37 -4.52
CA ASN A 120 0.53 -11.53 -3.40
C ASN A 120 1.19 -12.07 -2.11
N ASP A 121 2.53 -12.05 -2.03
CA ASP A 121 3.31 -12.59 -0.92
C ASP A 121 2.86 -12.00 0.44
N PHE A 122 2.42 -10.73 0.47
CA PHE A 122 1.87 -10.11 1.67
C PHE A 122 0.74 -10.95 2.29
N PHE A 123 -0.26 -11.33 1.48
CA PHE A 123 -1.43 -12.08 1.95
C PHE A 123 -1.08 -13.52 2.27
N VAL A 124 -0.28 -14.17 1.41
CA VAL A 124 0.17 -15.55 1.62
C VAL A 124 0.87 -15.69 2.97
N ASN A 125 1.79 -14.78 3.29
CA ASN A 125 2.56 -14.83 4.53
C ASN A 125 1.77 -14.32 5.75
N LEU A 126 0.83 -13.38 5.56
CA LEU A 126 -0.05 -12.90 6.63
C LEU A 126 -1.00 -14.01 7.12
N LEU A 127 -1.53 -14.79 6.17
CA LEU A 127 -2.51 -15.85 6.44
C LEU A 127 -1.87 -17.19 6.82
N ASP A 128 -0.54 -17.29 6.75
CA ASP A 128 0.21 -18.49 7.16
C ASP A 128 0.07 -18.74 8.66
N MET A 129 -0.69 -19.78 9.01
CA MET A 129 -0.95 -20.20 10.39
C MET A 129 0.29 -20.73 11.12
N SER A 130 1.40 -21.01 10.40
CA SER A 130 2.67 -21.33 11.03
C SER A 130 3.35 -20.11 11.67
N THR A 131 2.88 -18.89 11.36
CA THR A 131 3.33 -17.66 12.02
C THR A 131 2.39 -17.30 13.17
N THR A 132 2.97 -16.95 14.33
CA THR A 132 2.25 -16.44 15.50
C THR A 132 2.67 -15.01 15.77
N TRP A 133 1.68 -14.15 16.00
CA TRP A 133 1.89 -12.72 16.20
C TRP A 133 1.81 -12.37 17.68
N LYS A 134 2.82 -11.69 18.19
CA LYS A 134 2.82 -11.16 19.57
C LYS A 134 3.20 -9.68 19.55
N PRO A 135 2.53 -8.82 20.34
CA PRO A 135 2.92 -7.43 20.46
C PRO A 135 4.31 -7.33 21.11
N THR A 136 5.13 -6.40 20.63
CA THR A 136 6.47 -6.14 21.21
C THR A 136 6.42 -5.18 22.39
N THR A 137 5.34 -4.40 22.51
CA THR A 137 5.14 -3.43 23.58
C THR A 137 3.70 -3.51 24.11
N GLU A 138 3.46 -2.91 25.28
CA GLU A 138 2.12 -2.87 25.89
C GLU A 138 1.10 -2.09 25.05
N GLU A 139 1.57 -1.10 24.27
CA GLU A 139 0.72 -0.30 23.40
C GLU A 139 0.20 -1.07 22.18
N LYS A 140 0.78 -2.24 21.86
CA LYS A 140 0.36 -3.11 20.76
C LYS A 140 0.30 -2.37 19.41
N ASP A 141 1.27 -1.51 19.17
CA ASP A 141 1.45 -0.80 17.90
C ASP A 141 2.32 -1.60 16.92
N VAL A 142 3.29 -2.34 17.46
CA VAL A 142 4.22 -3.19 16.71
C VAL A 142 4.13 -4.63 17.22
N PHE A 143 4.20 -5.55 16.26
CA PHE A 143 4.09 -6.99 16.49
C PHE A 143 5.25 -7.72 15.84
N GLU A 144 5.69 -8.79 16.51
CA GLU A 144 6.62 -9.76 15.96
C GLU A 144 5.87 -11.03 15.55
N GLY A 145 6.06 -11.42 14.29
CA GLY A 145 5.62 -12.70 13.74
C GLY A 145 6.74 -13.72 13.92
N ARG A 146 6.47 -14.78 14.68
CA ARG A 146 7.42 -15.87 14.97
C ARG A 146 6.89 -17.20 14.47
N ASP A 147 7.78 -18.05 14.00
CA ASP A 147 7.48 -19.45 13.71
C ASP A 147 6.88 -20.12 14.96
N ARG A 148 5.74 -20.79 14.79
CA ARG A 148 4.97 -21.40 15.89
C ARG A 148 5.73 -22.54 16.58
N VAL A 149 6.60 -23.24 15.86
CA VAL A 149 7.33 -24.42 16.35
C VAL A 149 8.70 -24.02 16.88
N THR A 150 9.48 -23.26 16.10
CA THR A 150 10.86 -22.92 16.45
C THR A 150 10.97 -21.65 17.28
N GLY A 151 9.96 -20.76 17.25
CA GLY A 151 10.00 -19.45 17.88
C GLY A 151 10.88 -18.42 17.16
N GLU A 152 11.47 -18.79 16.01
CA GLU A 152 12.31 -17.91 15.21
C GLU A 152 11.50 -16.73 14.67
N ARG A 153 12.07 -15.53 14.75
CA ARG A 153 11.43 -14.31 14.23
C ARG A 153 11.43 -14.35 12.70
N ARG A 154 10.24 -14.29 12.10
CA ARG A 154 10.04 -14.21 10.66
C ARG A 154 9.82 -12.77 10.20
N TRP A 155 8.90 -12.06 10.85
CA TRP A 155 8.40 -10.77 10.36
C TRP A 155 8.16 -9.77 11.50
N THR A 156 8.06 -8.48 11.15
CA THR A 156 7.47 -7.46 12.01
C THR A 156 6.34 -6.74 11.28
N ALA A 157 5.37 -6.26 12.04
CA ALA A 157 4.14 -5.69 11.50
C ALA A 157 3.61 -4.60 12.43
N THR A 158 2.82 -3.67 11.88
CA THR A 158 2.00 -2.75 12.66
C THR A 158 0.56 -3.22 12.70
N ARG A 159 -0.28 -2.49 13.44
CA ARG A 159 -1.74 -2.69 13.45
C ARG A 159 -2.36 -2.64 12.06
N VAL A 160 -1.88 -1.73 11.21
CA VAL A 160 -2.34 -1.56 9.82
C VAL A 160 -2.13 -2.84 9.01
N ASP A 161 -1.02 -3.53 9.24
CA ASP A 161 -0.69 -4.77 8.52
C ASP A 161 -1.56 -5.95 9.02
N LEU A 162 -1.67 -6.09 10.35
CA LEU A 162 -2.41 -7.21 10.96
C LEU A 162 -3.93 -7.05 10.94
N LEU A 163 -4.43 -5.86 10.62
CA LEU A 163 -5.85 -5.60 10.42
C LEU A 163 -6.45 -6.56 9.39
N PHE A 164 -5.73 -6.78 8.28
CA PHE A 164 -6.15 -7.68 7.19
C PHE A 164 -6.19 -9.17 7.59
N GLY A 165 -5.58 -9.54 8.72
CA GLY A 165 -5.65 -10.89 9.27
C GLY A 165 -6.65 -11.05 10.41
N SER A 166 -7.18 -9.94 10.95
CA SER A 166 -7.98 -9.90 12.19
C SER A 166 -9.43 -9.44 12.00
N ASN A 167 -9.69 -8.43 11.18
CA ASN A 167 -11.05 -8.02 10.84
C ASN A 167 -11.69 -9.05 9.90
N SER A 168 -12.88 -9.55 10.22
CA SER A 168 -13.50 -10.65 9.48
C SER A 168 -13.76 -10.36 8.00
N GLN A 169 -14.15 -9.12 7.66
CA GLN A 169 -14.40 -8.72 6.28
C GLN A 169 -13.10 -8.53 5.50
N LEU A 170 -12.12 -7.83 6.09
CA LEU A 170 -10.81 -7.63 5.44
C LEU A 170 -10.04 -8.93 5.32
N ARG A 171 -10.20 -9.86 6.27
CA ARG A 171 -9.65 -11.20 6.19
C ARG A 171 -10.23 -11.99 5.02
N ALA A 172 -11.54 -11.92 4.80
CA ALA A 172 -12.14 -12.57 3.63
C ALA A 172 -11.56 -12.03 2.32
N LEU A 173 -11.29 -10.72 2.23
CA LEU A 173 -10.62 -10.12 1.07
C LEU A 173 -9.15 -10.56 0.95
N ALA A 174 -8.44 -10.61 2.07
CA ALA A 174 -7.06 -11.10 2.11
C ALA A 174 -6.97 -12.57 1.67
N GLU A 175 -7.94 -13.41 2.05
CA GLU A 175 -8.02 -14.81 1.65
C GLU A 175 -8.19 -14.96 0.15
N VAL A 176 -9.02 -14.12 -0.50
CA VAL A 176 -9.11 -14.08 -1.96
C VAL A 176 -7.75 -13.82 -2.59
N TYR A 177 -7.04 -12.75 -2.19
CA TYR A 177 -5.74 -12.44 -2.77
C TYR A 177 -4.62 -13.38 -2.32
N GLY A 178 -4.79 -14.12 -1.22
CA GLY A 178 -3.84 -15.11 -0.71
C GLY A 178 -3.90 -16.47 -1.42
N CYS A 179 -4.92 -16.71 -2.24
CA CYS A 179 -5.05 -17.95 -3.00
C CYS A 179 -3.96 -18.09 -4.08
N GLU A 180 -3.59 -19.34 -4.40
CA GLU A 180 -2.56 -19.64 -5.40
C GLU A 180 -2.94 -19.17 -6.81
N ASP A 181 -4.22 -19.25 -7.15
CA ASP A 181 -4.80 -18.85 -8.43
C ASP A 181 -4.99 -17.33 -8.58
N SER A 182 -4.75 -16.56 -7.52
CA SER A 182 -5.09 -15.13 -7.47
C SER A 182 -3.92 -14.20 -7.80
N ARG A 183 -2.79 -14.76 -8.27
CA ARG A 183 -1.57 -13.99 -8.61
C ARG A 183 -1.79 -12.98 -9.73
N GLU A 184 -2.45 -13.39 -10.81
CA GLU A 184 -2.75 -12.52 -11.96
C GLU A 184 -3.83 -11.48 -11.59
N LYS A 185 -4.91 -11.94 -10.94
CA LYS A 185 -5.96 -11.08 -10.41
C LYS A 185 -5.40 -9.97 -9.52
N PHE A 186 -4.51 -10.32 -8.58
CA PHE A 186 -3.90 -9.37 -7.66
C PHE A 186 -3.14 -8.27 -8.40
N VAL A 187 -2.33 -8.61 -9.41
CA VAL A 187 -1.56 -7.62 -10.18
C VAL A 187 -2.50 -6.70 -10.96
N HIS A 188 -3.52 -7.25 -11.64
CA HIS A 188 -4.48 -6.44 -12.37
C HIS A 188 -5.28 -5.50 -11.47
N ASP A 189 -5.78 -5.99 -10.34
CA ASP A 189 -6.52 -5.17 -9.38
C ASP A 189 -5.60 -4.11 -8.76
N PHE A 190 -4.31 -4.40 -8.56
CA PHE A 190 -3.33 -3.43 -8.07
C PHE A 190 -3.10 -2.32 -9.09
N VAL A 191 -2.90 -2.68 -10.35
CA VAL A 191 -2.74 -1.71 -11.45
C VAL A 191 -3.99 -0.84 -11.59
N ALA A 192 -5.19 -1.43 -11.49
CA ALA A 192 -6.45 -0.70 -11.56
C ALA A 192 -6.58 0.31 -10.41
N ALA A 193 -6.33 -0.13 -9.17
CA ALA A 193 -6.39 0.74 -8.01
C ALA A 193 -5.30 1.84 -8.03
N TRP A 194 -4.09 1.51 -8.48
CA TRP A 194 -3.00 2.48 -8.68
C TRP A 194 -3.41 3.55 -9.69
N ASN A 195 -3.89 3.14 -10.87
CA ASN A 195 -4.32 4.06 -11.92
C ASN A 195 -5.51 4.94 -11.47
N LYS A 196 -6.43 4.39 -10.67
CA LYS A 196 -7.50 5.17 -10.05
C LYS A 196 -6.94 6.29 -9.18
N VAL A 197 -6.04 5.98 -8.23
CA VAL A 197 -5.43 6.98 -7.33
C VAL A 197 -4.68 8.04 -8.13
N MET A 198 -3.95 7.65 -9.18
CA MET A 198 -3.20 8.58 -10.01
C MET A 198 -4.09 9.57 -10.78
N ASN A 199 -5.38 9.28 -10.98
CA ASN A 199 -6.30 10.12 -11.74
C ASN A 199 -7.41 10.77 -10.89
N LEU A 200 -7.32 10.75 -9.55
CA LEU A 200 -8.33 11.35 -8.67
C LEU A 200 -8.51 12.87 -8.84
N ASP A 201 -7.51 13.57 -9.38
CA ASP A 201 -7.52 15.01 -9.62
C ASP A 201 -7.73 15.39 -11.10
N ARG A 202 -7.93 14.40 -11.98
CA ARG A 202 -8.01 14.59 -13.44
C ARG A 202 -9.40 14.95 -13.94
N PHE A 203 -10.00 15.96 -13.31
CA PHE A 203 -11.30 16.51 -13.70
C PHE A 203 -11.31 17.15 -15.10
N ASP A 204 -10.14 17.34 -15.72
CA ASP A 204 -9.99 17.78 -17.11
C ASP A 204 -10.37 16.69 -18.13
N LEU A 205 -10.50 15.43 -17.70
CA LEU A 205 -10.82 14.28 -18.55
C LEU A 205 -12.30 13.87 -18.50
N ASP A 206 -13.08 14.46 -17.59
CA ASP A 206 -14.50 14.17 -17.35
C ASP A 206 -15.45 15.02 -18.24
#